data_AF-R1FQJ2-F1
#
_entry.id   AF-R1FQJ2-F1
#
_cell.length_a   1.000
_cell.length_b   1.000
_cell.length_c   1.000
_cell.angle_alpha   90.00
_cell.angle_beta   90.00
_cell.angle_gamma   90.00
#
_symmetry.space_group_name_H-M   'P 1'
#
loop_
_entity.id
_entity.type
_entity.pdbx_description
1 polymer ?
#
loop_
_entity_poly.entity_id
_entity_poly.type
_entity_poly.pdbx_seq_one_letter_code
_entity_poly.pdbx_strand_id
1 'polypeptide(L)'
;MQNRKEFTSPPSSQTRHALRLTSLIAVAILIAITLLVVLYALPEDMVGDTFDACPTDGSANEQSCPPGEASYFTTMSGVLDALPALAMAYACQISTPTLWNEMYQPTRGRMLLLYLYALGGAMTLYLLVGGFGYSTFGSRA
;
A
#
# COMPACT_ATOMS: atom_id res chain seq x y z
N MET A 1 -11.39 27.27 42.98
CA MET A 1 -10.37 26.34 42.46
C MET A 1 -11.09 25.33 41.58
N GLN A 2 -10.80 25.06 40.31
CA GLN A 2 -9.87 25.60 39.33
C GLN A 2 -10.31 25.02 37.98
N ASN A 3 -10.49 25.90 36.99
CA ASN A 3 -10.39 25.68 35.53
C ASN A 3 -11.00 24.41 34.92
N ARG A 4 -12.21 24.55 34.37
CA ARG A 4 -12.70 23.77 33.23
C ARG A 4 -13.26 24.73 32.17
N LYS A 5 -12.37 25.50 31.54
CA LYS A 5 -12.67 26.34 30.37
C LYS A 5 -11.68 26.04 29.26
N GLU A 6 -11.68 24.80 28.77
CA GLU A 6 -11.08 24.47 27.48
C GLU A 6 -11.96 23.42 26.79
N PHE A 7 -13.10 23.88 26.27
CA PHE A 7 -13.79 23.15 25.21
C PHE A 7 -14.10 24.15 24.10
N THR A 8 -13.72 23.75 22.89
CA THR A 8 -14.12 24.27 21.57
C THR A 8 -13.58 25.64 21.15
N SER A 9 -12.34 25.65 20.65
CA SER A 9 -12.11 26.39 19.40
C SER A 9 -12.46 25.46 18.23
N PRO A 10 -13.19 25.91 17.19
CA PRO A 10 -13.39 25.11 15.99
C PRO A 10 -12.02 24.85 15.35
N PRO A 11 -11.68 23.62 14.91
CA PRO A 11 -10.42 23.39 14.23
C PRO A 11 -10.35 24.35 13.03
N SER A 12 -9.31 25.18 13.05
CA SER A 12 -9.09 26.22 12.05
C SER A 12 -9.09 25.59 10.65
N SER A 13 -9.60 26.32 9.66
CA SER A 13 -9.58 25.89 8.25
C SER A 13 -8.20 25.38 7.82
N GLN A 14 -7.13 25.94 8.40
CA GLN A 14 -5.74 25.57 8.18
C GLN A 14 -5.44 24.07 8.39
N THR A 15 -5.93 23.45 9.47
CA THR A 15 -5.64 22.03 9.77
C THR A 15 -6.30 21.09 8.77
N ARG A 16 -7.51 21.44 8.29
CA ARG A 16 -8.24 20.64 7.30
C ARG A 16 -7.57 20.67 5.92
N HIS A 17 -6.99 21.80 5.54
CA HIS A 17 -6.25 21.90 4.27
C HIS A 17 -4.90 21.18 4.32
N ALA A 18 -4.20 21.25 5.46
CA ALA A 18 -2.95 20.51 5.64
C ALA A 18 -3.15 18.99 5.52
N LEU A 19 -4.18 18.44 6.19
CA LEU A 19 -4.51 17.00 6.12
C LEU A 19 -4.89 16.53 4.72
N ARG A 20 -5.62 17.36 3.96
CA ARG A 20 -5.98 17.05 2.57
C ARG A 20 -4.78 17.08 1.63
N LEU A 21 -3.84 17.99 1.87
CA LEU A 21 -2.63 18.07 1.07
C LEU A 21 -1.73 16.87 1.33
N THR A 22 -1.49 16.52 2.60
CA THR A 22 -0.67 15.36 2.95
C THR A 22 -1.30 14.06 2.48
N SER A 23 -2.63 13.92 2.59
CA SER A 23 -3.32 12.73 2.07
C SER A 23 -3.25 12.64 0.55
N LEU A 24 -3.39 13.76 -0.17
CA LEU A 24 -3.26 13.79 -1.63
C LEU A 24 -1.84 13.42 -2.07
N ILE A 25 -0.82 13.98 -1.43
CA ILE A 25 0.58 13.66 -1.70
C ILE A 25 0.85 12.17 -1.43
N ALA A 26 0.36 11.64 -0.31
CA ALA A 26 0.52 10.22 0.01
C ALA A 26 -0.12 9.32 -1.05
N VAL A 27 -1.33 9.64 -1.51
CA VAL A 27 -2.00 8.89 -2.59
C VAL A 27 -1.22 8.99 -3.91
N ALA A 28 -0.69 10.17 -4.25
CA ALA A 28 0.12 10.36 -5.45
C ALA A 28 1.41 9.52 -5.41
N ILE A 29 2.09 9.49 -4.26
CA ILE A 29 3.29 8.67 -4.05
C ILE A 29 2.94 7.19 -4.15
N LEU A 30 1.85 6.74 -3.54
CA LEU A 30 1.41 5.34 -3.63
C LEU A 30 1.14 4.94 -5.09
N ILE A 31 0.43 5.78 -5.85
CA ILE A 31 0.18 5.54 -7.27
C ILE A 31 1.50 5.49 -8.05
N ALA A 32 2.42 6.41 -7.81
CA ALA A 32 3.73 6.43 -8.47
C ALA A 32 4.54 5.17 -8.18
N ILE A 33 4.58 4.70 -6.92
CA ILE A 33 5.26 3.46 -6.53
C ILE A 33 4.60 2.26 -7.19
N THR A 34 3.27 2.17 -7.17
CA THR A 34 2.55 1.05 -7.81
C THR A 34 2.80 1.02 -9.31
N LEU A 35 2.77 2.18 -10.00
CA LEU A 35 3.10 2.26 -11.43
C LEU A 35 4.54 1.84 -11.70
N LEU A 36 5.49 2.27 -10.87
CA LEU A 36 6.89 1.87 -10.99
C LEU A 36 7.02 0.35 -10.89
N VAL A 37 6.44 -0.28 -9.86
CA VAL A 37 6.51 -1.73 -9.68
C VAL A 37 5.88 -2.48 -10.86
N VAL A 38 4.76 -2.00 -11.39
CA VAL A 38 4.13 -2.61 -12.56
C VAL A 38 4.99 -2.47 -13.81
N LEU A 39 5.61 -1.31 -14.05
CA LEU A 39 6.49 -1.08 -15.20
C LEU A 39 7.70 -2.03 -15.18
N TYR A 40 8.31 -2.24 -14.01
CA TYR A 40 9.43 -3.18 -13.84
C TYR A 40 9.04 -4.66 -13.89
N ALA A 41 7.75 -4.98 -13.81
CA ALA A 41 7.27 -6.36 -13.90
C ALA A 41 6.78 -6.74 -15.30
N LEU A 42 6.64 -5.78 -16.21
CA LEU A 42 6.21 -6.03 -17.57
C LEU A 42 7.35 -6.62 -18.42
N PRO A 43 7.03 -7.51 -19.37
CA PRO A 43 8.03 -8.09 -20.27
C PRO A 43 8.64 -7.03 -21.19
N GLU A 44 9.90 -7.22 -21.56
CA GLU A 44 10.71 -6.31 -22.38
C GLU A 44 10.06 -5.99 -23.73
N ASP A 45 9.30 -6.95 -24.28
CA ASP A 45 8.53 -6.80 -25.52
C ASP A 45 7.55 -5.61 -25.50
N MET A 46 7.11 -5.17 -24.32
CA MET A 46 6.14 -4.09 -24.18
C MET A 46 6.74 -2.75 -23.73
N VAL A 47 7.91 -2.74 -23.06
CA VAL A 47 8.42 -1.56 -22.34
C VAL A 47 9.90 -1.24 -22.69
N GLY A 48 10.59 -2.13 -23.41
CA GLY A 48 11.98 -1.99 -23.82
C GLY A 48 12.98 -2.30 -22.70
N ASP A 49 14.22 -2.65 -23.07
CA ASP A 49 15.30 -3.12 -22.18
C ASP A 49 15.67 -2.17 -21.03
N THR A 50 15.22 -0.91 -21.09
CA THR A 50 15.45 0.09 -20.04
C THR A 50 14.79 -0.21 -18.69
N PHE A 51 13.78 -1.09 -18.65
CA PHE A 51 13.02 -1.40 -17.43
C PHE A 51 13.24 -2.83 -16.91
N ASP A 52 14.43 -3.38 -17.18
CA ASP A 52 14.82 -4.65 -16.61
C ASP A 52 15.45 -4.49 -15.22
N ALA A 53 14.86 -5.15 -14.21
CA ALA A 53 15.40 -5.20 -12.87
C ALA A 53 16.57 -6.20 -12.72
N CYS A 54 16.64 -7.21 -13.58
CA CYS A 54 17.64 -8.28 -13.52
C CYS A 54 18.22 -8.60 -14.92
N PRO A 55 19.11 -7.74 -15.45
CA PRO A 55 19.78 -7.96 -16.74
C PRO A 55 20.55 -9.29 -16.81
N THR A 56 20.25 -10.06 -17.86
CA THR A 56 20.95 -11.31 -18.23
C THR A 56 22.42 -11.11 -18.59
N ASP A 57 22.88 -9.86 -18.75
CA ASP A 57 24.26 -9.50 -19.07
C ASP A 57 25.23 -9.67 -17.88
N GLY A 58 24.76 -10.17 -16.73
CA GLY A 58 25.58 -10.43 -15.55
C GLY A 58 26.04 -9.15 -14.83
N SER A 59 25.42 -8.01 -15.13
CA SER A 59 25.68 -6.71 -14.47
C SER A 59 24.88 -6.54 -13.17
N ALA A 60 23.93 -7.42 -12.89
CA ALA A 60 23.15 -7.42 -11.66
C ALA A 60 23.94 -8.08 -10.50
N ASN A 61 23.84 -7.48 -9.31
CA ASN A 61 24.39 -8.09 -8.10
C ASN A 61 23.62 -9.38 -7.76
N GLU A 62 24.33 -10.46 -7.43
CA GLU A 62 23.74 -11.76 -7.04
C GLU A 62 22.79 -11.65 -5.82
N GLN A 63 22.97 -10.63 -4.97
CA GLN A 63 22.03 -10.33 -3.87
C GLN A 63 20.72 -9.69 -4.32
N SER A 64 20.72 -8.94 -5.41
CA SER A 64 19.54 -8.24 -5.93
C SER A 64 18.70 -9.15 -6.84
N CYS A 65 19.37 -10.10 -7.50
CA CYS A 65 18.76 -11.07 -8.40
C CYS A 65 19.29 -12.48 -8.06
N PRO A 66 18.78 -13.11 -6.98
CA PRO A 66 19.19 -14.45 -6.64
C PRO A 66 18.71 -15.43 -7.73
N PRO A 67 19.57 -16.33 -8.22
CA PRO A 67 19.17 -17.32 -9.22
C PRO A 67 18.15 -18.29 -8.59
N GLY A 68 16.94 -18.32 -9.12
CA GLY A 68 15.87 -19.19 -8.63
C GLY A 68 14.55 -18.97 -9.33
N GLU A 69 13.71 -20.00 -9.38
CA GLU A 69 12.38 -19.95 -9.98
C GLU A 69 11.38 -19.29 -9.01
N ALA A 70 10.59 -18.33 -9.50
CA ALA A 70 9.54 -17.66 -8.73
C ALA A 70 8.52 -18.69 -8.24
N SER A 71 8.51 -18.96 -6.95
CA SER A 71 7.55 -19.87 -6.32
C SER A 71 6.76 -19.14 -5.25
N TYR A 72 5.51 -18.81 -5.58
CA TYR A 72 4.61 -18.00 -4.74
C TYR A 72 4.21 -18.68 -3.42
N PHE A 73 4.33 -20.01 -3.32
CA PHE A 73 3.94 -20.78 -2.13
C PHE A 73 4.91 -21.95 -1.89
N THR A 74 6.01 -21.67 -1.20
CA THR A 74 7.03 -22.69 -0.90
C THR A 74 6.78 -23.40 0.42
N THR A 75 6.38 -22.68 1.48
CA THR A 75 6.21 -23.25 2.84
C THR A 75 5.16 -22.53 3.68
N MET A 76 4.40 -23.28 4.49
CA MET A 76 3.42 -22.72 5.44
C MET A 76 4.08 -21.82 6.48
N SER A 77 5.32 -22.14 6.91
CA SER A 77 6.07 -21.34 7.88
C SER A 77 6.38 -19.93 7.35
N GLY A 78 6.73 -19.78 6.07
CA GLY A 78 6.95 -18.47 5.46
C GLY A 78 5.68 -17.62 5.41
N VAL A 79 4.52 -18.24 5.18
CA VAL A 79 3.22 -17.55 5.20
C VAL A 79 2.90 -17.05 6.62
N LEU A 80 3.17 -17.87 7.65
CA LEU A 80 2.95 -17.48 9.04
C LEU A 80 3.90 -16.36 9.49
N ASP A 81 5.13 -16.33 8.97
CA ASP A 81 6.10 -15.27 9.27
C ASP A 81 5.71 -13.91 8.66
N ALA A 82 4.95 -13.92 7.56
CA ALA A 82 4.42 -12.72 6.93
C ALA A 82 3.14 -12.16 7.61
N LEU A 83 2.45 -12.94 8.46
CA LEU A 83 1.20 -12.52 9.12
C LEU A 83 1.34 -11.24 9.97
N PRO A 84 2.41 -11.04 10.78
CA PRO A 84 2.57 -9.81 11.54
C PRO A 84 2.70 -8.57 10.65
N ALA A 85 3.40 -8.68 9.52
CA ALA A 85 3.51 -7.60 8.55
C ALA A 85 2.14 -7.25 7.94
N LEU A 86 1.36 -8.28 7.58
CA LEU A 86 0.00 -8.10 7.09
C LEU A 86 -0.92 -7.48 8.16
N ALA A 87 -0.82 -7.90 9.42
CA ALA A 87 -1.61 -7.35 10.51
C ALA A 87 -1.31 -5.86 10.75
N MET A 88 -0.03 -5.48 10.70
CA MET A 88 0.39 -4.08 10.83
C MET A 88 -0.04 -3.22 9.65
N ALA A 89 -0.02 -3.77 8.44
CA ALA A 89 -0.53 -3.10 7.24
C ALA A 89 -2.02 -2.70 7.38
N TYR A 90 -2.83 -3.51 8.07
CA TYR A 90 -4.25 -3.23 8.33
C TYR A 90 -4.55 -2.54 9.67
N ALA A 91 -3.52 -2.14 10.44
CA ALA A 91 -3.72 -1.48 11.73
C ALA A 91 -4.44 -0.12 11.62
N CYS A 92 -4.45 0.48 10.42
CA CYS A 92 -5.19 1.70 10.10
C CYS A 92 -6.71 1.62 10.37
N GLN A 93 -7.27 0.42 10.52
CA GLN A 93 -8.68 0.24 10.85
C GLN A 93 -9.04 0.72 12.27
N ILE A 94 -8.09 0.78 13.20
CA ILE A 94 -8.32 1.16 14.60
C ILE A 94 -8.88 2.59 14.70
N SER A 95 -8.48 3.49 13.80
CA SER A 95 -8.95 4.88 13.75
C SER A 95 -10.17 5.08 12.82
N THR A 96 -10.69 4.03 12.19
CA THR A 96 -11.84 4.15 11.28
C THR A 96 -13.15 4.57 11.99
N PRO A 97 -13.46 4.12 13.22
CA PRO A 97 -14.69 4.53 13.90
C PRO A 97 -14.76 6.04 14.20
N THR A 98 -13.63 6.69 14.47
CA THR A 98 -13.61 8.14 14.71
C THR A 98 -13.87 8.92 13.42
N LEU A 99 -13.52 8.36 12.26
CA LEU A 99 -13.78 8.94 10.95
C LEU A 99 -15.28 8.92 10.58
N TRP A 100 -16.05 7.96 11.09
CA TRP A 100 -17.50 7.90 10.84
C TRP A 100 -18.26 9.09 11.42
N ASN A 101 -17.75 9.71 12.48
CA ASN A 101 -18.35 10.89 13.09
C ASN A 101 -18.19 12.16 12.24
N GLU A 102 -17.24 12.17 11.30
CA GLU A 102 -17.01 13.29 10.38
C GLU A 102 -17.82 13.15 9.06
N MET A 103 -18.57 12.06 8.90
CA MET A 103 -19.41 11.85 7.73
C MET A 103 -20.69 12.69 7.81
N TYR A 104 -21.02 13.39 6.71
CA TYR A 104 -22.23 14.21 6.61
C TYR A 104 -23.54 13.42 6.84
N GLN A 105 -23.54 12.11 6.55
CA GLN A 105 -24.68 11.19 6.76
C GLN A 105 -24.18 9.75 7.04
N PRO A 106 -23.91 9.39 8.30
CA PRO A 106 -23.44 8.06 8.65
C PRO A 106 -24.60 7.05 8.68
N THR A 107 -24.92 6.44 7.53
CA THR A 107 -25.85 5.29 7.48
C THR A 107 -25.07 3.98 7.54
N ARG A 108 -25.61 2.95 8.22
CA ARG A 108 -24.92 1.65 8.39
C ARG A 108 -24.47 1.04 7.07
N GLY A 109 -25.33 1.06 6.05
CA GLY A 109 -25.00 0.52 4.72
C GLY A 109 -23.87 1.29 4.02
N ARG A 110 -23.87 2.64 4.11
CA ARG A 110 -22.82 3.46 3.49
C ARG A 110 -21.49 3.32 4.23
N MET A 111 -21.51 3.25 5.56
CA MET A 111 -20.32 3.00 6.37
C MET A 111 -19.68 1.64 6.02
N LEU A 112 -20.51 0.60 5.91
CA LEU A 112 -20.04 -0.74 5.56
C LEU A 112 -19.49 -0.81 4.14
N LEU A 113 -20.15 -0.19 3.16
CA LEU A 113 -19.64 -0.10 1.79
C LEU A 113 -18.30 0.63 1.73
N LEU A 114 -18.19 1.80 2.36
CA LEU A 114 -16.93 2.55 2.38
C LEU A 114 -15.80 1.75 3.02
N TYR A 115 -16.09 1.04 4.10
CA TYR A 115 -15.12 0.18 4.76
C TYR A 115 -14.69 -0.97 3.85
N LEU A 116 -15.63 -1.66 3.18
CA LEU A 116 -15.32 -2.74 2.24
C LEU A 116 -14.51 -2.23 1.04
N TYR A 117 -14.83 -1.06 0.48
CA TYR A 117 -14.05 -0.47 -0.62
C TYR A 117 -12.65 -0.09 -0.19
N ALA A 118 -12.48 0.46 1.02
CA ALA A 118 -11.16 0.81 1.55
C ALA A 118 -10.30 -0.45 1.77
N LEU A 119 -10.87 -1.49 2.40
CA LEU A 119 -10.20 -2.77 2.62
C LEU A 119 -9.87 -3.49 1.30
N GLY A 120 -10.85 -3.60 0.41
CA GLY A 120 -10.67 -4.23 -0.89
C GLY A 120 -9.65 -3.50 -1.75
N GLY A 121 -9.66 -2.16 -1.74
CA GLY A 121 -8.68 -1.33 -2.43
C GLY A 121 -7.27 -1.54 -1.88
N ALA A 122 -7.10 -1.51 -0.56
CA ALA A 122 -5.82 -1.79 0.08
C ALA A 122 -5.32 -3.21 -0.23
N MET A 123 -6.19 -4.22 -0.14
CA MET A 123 -5.86 -5.60 -0.47
C MET A 123 -5.42 -5.73 -1.93
N THR A 124 -6.13 -5.09 -2.86
CA THR A 124 -5.79 -5.11 -4.28
C THR A 124 -4.41 -4.50 -4.51
N LEU A 125 -4.09 -3.37 -3.88
CA LEU A 125 -2.77 -2.76 -3.98
C LEU A 125 -1.67 -3.67 -3.41
N TYR A 126 -1.91 -4.31 -2.27
CA TYR A 126 -0.94 -5.25 -1.68
C TYR A 126 -0.71 -6.47 -2.57
N LEU A 127 -1.76 -7.02 -3.18
CA LEU A 127 -1.63 -8.14 -4.11
C LEU A 127 -0.93 -7.75 -5.41
N LEU A 128 -1.21 -6.56 -5.95
CA LEU A 128 -0.52 -6.04 -7.13
C LEU A 128 0.95 -5.81 -6.85
N VAL A 129 1.28 -5.02 -5.81
CA VAL A 129 2.67 -4.69 -5.49
C VAL A 129 3.45 -5.92 -5.04
N GLY A 130 2.85 -6.79 -4.22
CA GLY A 130 3.47 -8.03 -3.79
C GLY A 130 3.66 -9.02 -4.93
N GLY A 131 2.64 -9.21 -5.78
CA GLY A 131 2.69 -10.13 -6.91
C GLY A 131 3.66 -9.67 -8.00
N PHE A 132 3.51 -8.42 -8.47
CA PHE A 132 4.38 -7.85 -9.49
C PHE A 132 5.80 -7.61 -8.97
N GLY A 133 5.96 -7.12 -7.75
CA GLY A 133 7.28 -6.99 -7.13
C GLY A 133 7.98 -8.32 -6.96
N TYR A 134 7.26 -9.38 -6.59
CA TYR A 134 7.83 -10.73 -6.55
C TYR A 134 8.21 -11.24 -7.94
N SER A 135 7.40 -10.99 -8.99
CA SER A 135 7.77 -11.39 -10.36
C SER A 135 8.97 -10.62 -10.92
N THR A 136 9.14 -9.35 -10.51
CA THR A 136 10.30 -8.54 -10.93
C THR A 136 11.63 -9.13 -10.48
N PHE A 137 11.69 -9.70 -9.27
CA PHE A 137 12.93 -10.27 -8.71
C PHE A 137 12.99 -11.80 -8.74
N GLY A 138 11.85 -12.47 -8.92
CA GLY A 138 11.72 -13.92 -8.78
C GLY A 138 11.95 -14.72 -10.04
N SER A 139 12.02 -14.10 -11.24
CA SER A 139 12.10 -14.88 -12.47
C SER A 139 12.92 -14.19 -13.54
N ARG A 140 14.25 -14.33 -13.44
CA ARG A 140 15.15 -14.35 -14.61
C ARG A 140 16.22 -15.40 -14.34
N ALA A 141 15.99 -16.58 -14.90
CA ALA A 141 17.00 -17.61 -15.11
C ALA A 141 17.64 -17.39 -16.48
#